data_AF-A0A6S5RMX5-F1
#
_entry.id   AF-A0A6S5RMX5-F1
#
_cell.length_a   1.000
_cell.length_b   1.000
_cell.length_c   1.000
_cell.angle_alpha   90.00
_cell.angle_beta   90.00
_cell.angle_gamma   90.00
#
_symmetry.space_group_name_H-M   'P 1'
#
loop_
_entity.id
_entity.type
_entity.pdbx_description
1 polymer ?
#
loop_
_entity_poly.entity_id
_entity_poly.type
_entity_poly.pdbx_seq_one_letter_code
_entity_poly.pdbx_strand_id
1 'polypeptide(L)'
;MHRPRFDGSFEGWRSEARRLLQAGIAPHQVDWTPDAGLFDSLNPAPAEAPGGTVRIPRELPELLAQAARFRQQDRWGLLYRVLWRAAQGDRSAMLPGDRDGAELHRRLKAVRREAHHLHAFLRFRPGQAQRGEPDYLAWIEPAHEVLDLAAEHFVPRMGRHSWLIATPDGVACFNGERLAYLPPGPPGLQAAIEERDDPDQSLWQAYYRSTFNPARLNPKVMRGHMPARFWRHLPEGPLIPALVSAARTGQQRLAQAPAVGAQDGKTVLISPLKAQPVREATSALERCQACPRWHAATCAVAGQGPETADVMVLGSQPSDQDDLSGQPFSDPAGIRLREALANAGLARERLYFTHAVKHFAWHSQGLRSEREALPVTEAELTACAPWLKAELQQVRPRLVIALGDGARAALRGFIPPHLAEHGGEVLETIQAPFGAWIAVPWPAGNDTLEALARRAAQWLAPLSGSGGPDRLPRLPGTARH
;
A
#
# COMPACT_ATOMS: atom_id res chain seq x y z
N MET A 1 12.34 42.24 -26.33
CA MET A 1 12.44 40.94 -25.63
C MET A 1 13.79 40.34 -26.00
N HIS A 2 14.61 39.98 -25.02
CA HIS A 2 15.93 39.39 -25.24
C HIS A 2 15.79 37.91 -25.62
N ARG A 3 16.45 37.49 -26.69
CA ARG A 3 16.49 36.10 -27.15
C ARG A 3 17.90 35.53 -26.98
N PRO A 4 18.20 34.89 -25.84
CA PRO A 4 19.47 34.24 -25.60
C PRO A 4 19.76 33.14 -26.63
N ARG A 5 20.96 33.15 -27.22
CA ARG A 5 21.44 32.07 -28.11
C ARG A 5 22.35 31.12 -27.36
N PHE A 6 22.01 29.84 -27.39
CA PHE A 6 22.77 28.76 -26.77
C PHE A 6 22.49 27.44 -27.48
N ASP A 7 23.32 26.44 -27.23
CA ASP A 7 23.32 25.11 -27.87
C ASP A 7 22.18 24.17 -27.41
N GLY A 8 21.23 24.67 -26.62
CA GLY A 8 20.19 23.84 -26.01
C GLY A 8 20.68 22.99 -24.82
N SER A 9 21.94 23.10 -24.40
CA SER A 9 22.44 22.41 -23.21
C SER A 9 22.17 23.22 -21.94
N PHE A 10 22.20 22.55 -20.78
CA PHE A 10 22.12 23.23 -19.49
C PHE A 10 23.30 24.17 -19.27
N GLU A 11 24.49 23.85 -19.78
CA GLU A 11 25.70 24.67 -19.63
C GLU A 11 25.63 25.95 -20.48
N GLY A 12 25.16 25.83 -21.71
CA GLY A 12 24.87 26.97 -22.58
C GLY A 12 23.80 27.87 -21.95
N TRP A 13 22.70 27.28 -21.47
CA TRP A 13 21.66 28.00 -20.73
C TRP A 13 22.21 28.70 -19.48
N ARG A 14 23.01 27.99 -18.67
CA ARG A 14 23.57 28.51 -17.40
C ARG A 14 24.46 29.73 -17.62
N SER A 15 25.29 29.69 -18.66
CA SER A 15 26.20 30.78 -19.02
C SER A 15 25.40 32.04 -19.37
N GLU A 16 24.36 31.89 -20.18
CA GLU A 16 23.54 32.99 -20.64
C GLU A 16 22.56 33.50 -19.58
N ALA A 17 21.99 32.60 -18.78
CA ALA A 17 21.19 32.95 -17.61
C ALA A 17 22.01 33.78 -16.61
N ARG A 18 23.28 33.44 -16.39
CA ARG A 18 24.19 34.22 -15.55
C ARG A 18 24.41 35.63 -16.11
N ARG A 19 24.64 35.74 -17.42
CA ARG A 19 24.82 37.03 -18.10
C ARG A 19 23.58 37.92 -17.95
N LEU A 20 22.39 37.39 -18.22
CA LEU A 20 21.12 38.11 -18.09
C LEU A 20 20.83 38.53 -16.65
N LEU A 21 21.15 37.65 -15.69
CA LEU A 21 20.99 37.92 -14.26
C LEU A 21 21.92 39.04 -13.78
N GLN A 22 23.17 39.06 -14.24
CA GLN A 22 24.13 40.13 -13.95
C GLN A 22 23.73 41.46 -14.59
N ALA A 23 23.13 41.41 -15.78
CA ALA A 23 22.58 42.58 -16.47
C ALA A 23 21.23 43.05 -15.91
N GLY A 24 20.69 42.38 -14.88
CA GLY A 24 19.42 42.77 -14.24
C GLY A 24 18.19 42.61 -15.14
N ILE A 25 18.24 41.70 -16.12
CA ILE A 25 17.13 41.48 -17.07
C ILE A 25 16.07 40.57 -16.45
N ALA A 26 14.87 41.10 -16.25
CA ALA A 26 13.77 40.38 -15.59
C ALA A 26 13.21 39.24 -16.48
N PRO A 27 12.63 38.16 -15.90
CA PRO A 27 12.17 37.00 -16.67
C PRO A 27 11.16 37.28 -17.78
N HIS A 28 10.28 38.28 -17.61
CA HIS A 28 9.29 38.67 -18.64
C HIS A 28 9.91 39.37 -19.85
N GLN A 29 11.17 39.80 -19.74
CA GLN A 29 11.92 40.45 -20.81
C GLN A 29 12.70 39.44 -21.66
N VAL A 30 12.73 38.15 -21.29
CA VAL A 30 13.53 37.10 -21.93
C VAL A 30 12.62 36.07 -22.56
N ASP A 31 12.92 35.69 -23.81
CA ASP A 31 12.26 34.64 -24.56
C ASP A 31 13.24 33.49 -24.80
N TRP A 32 12.98 32.34 -24.18
CA TRP A 32 13.88 31.19 -24.23
C TRP A 32 13.54 30.17 -25.33
N THR A 33 12.71 30.55 -26.30
CA THR A 33 12.43 29.68 -27.46
C THR A 33 13.69 29.50 -28.31
N PRO A 34 14.10 28.25 -28.62
CA PRO A 34 15.21 28.01 -29.54
C PRO A 34 14.84 28.47 -30.96
N ASP A 35 15.69 29.29 -31.58
CA ASP A 35 15.46 29.92 -32.89
C ASP A 35 15.26 28.89 -34.02
N ALA A 36 14.17 29.09 -34.78
CA ALA A 36 14.04 28.64 -36.16
C ALA A 36 13.70 29.88 -37.01
N GLY A 37 14.71 30.67 -37.38
CA GLY A 37 14.51 31.86 -38.20
C GLY A 37 15.78 32.38 -38.85
N LEU A 38 15.83 32.33 -40.18
CA LEU A 38 16.93 32.81 -41.04
C LEU A 38 17.14 34.35 -41.00
N PHE A 39 16.29 35.10 -40.29
CA PHE A 39 16.21 36.57 -40.31
C PHE A 39 16.64 37.27 -39.00
N ASP A 40 17.23 36.54 -38.06
CA ASP A 40 17.47 37.05 -36.70
C ASP A 40 18.80 37.85 -36.56
N SER A 41 19.34 38.32 -37.68
CA SER A 41 20.65 39.00 -37.81
C SER A 41 20.69 40.45 -37.28
N LEU A 42 19.63 40.93 -36.62
CA LEU A 42 19.46 42.36 -36.32
C LEU A 42 19.48 42.73 -34.83
N ASN A 43 19.74 41.80 -33.91
CA ASN A 43 19.87 42.14 -32.50
C ASN A 43 21.34 42.37 -32.13
N PRO A 44 21.79 43.63 -31.91
CA PRO A 44 23.14 43.89 -31.44
C PRO A 44 23.35 43.24 -30.07
N ALA A 45 24.53 42.67 -29.85
CA ALA A 45 24.93 42.18 -28.55
C ALA A 45 24.77 43.31 -27.51
N PRO A 46 23.97 43.13 -26.44
CA PRO A 46 23.87 44.14 -25.41
C PRO A 46 25.26 44.34 -24.79
N ALA A 47 25.67 45.60 -24.64
CA ALA A 47 26.94 45.99 -24.04
C ALA A 47 27.17 45.29 -22.68
N GLU A 48 28.41 44.93 -22.38
CA GLU A 48 28.83 44.36 -21.11
C GLU A 48 28.35 45.25 -19.95
N ALA A 49 27.33 44.79 -19.23
CA ALA A 49 26.82 45.47 -18.05
C ALA A 49 27.76 45.23 -16.84
N PRO A 50 27.89 46.19 -15.91
CA PRO A 50 28.83 46.10 -14.80
C PRO A 50 28.57 44.88 -13.93
N GLY A 51 29.63 44.14 -13.61
CA GLY A 51 29.57 42.89 -12.84
C GLY A 51 29.08 43.07 -11.40
N GLY A 52 27.76 42.92 -11.20
CA GLY A 52 27.18 42.71 -9.87
C GLY A 52 27.43 41.28 -9.38
N THR A 53 27.89 41.11 -8.14
CA THR A 53 27.96 39.79 -7.50
C THR A 53 26.56 39.33 -7.10
N VAL A 54 26.02 38.35 -7.81
CA VAL A 54 24.71 37.75 -7.49
C VAL A 54 24.90 36.61 -6.50
N ARG A 55 24.17 36.64 -5.37
CA ARG A 55 24.18 35.56 -4.37
C ARG A 55 22.98 34.65 -4.60
N ILE A 56 23.25 33.35 -4.75
CA ILE A 56 22.21 32.33 -4.86
C ILE A 56 22.41 31.24 -3.80
N PRO A 57 21.34 30.54 -3.36
CA PRO A 57 21.47 29.38 -2.49
C PRO A 57 22.33 28.27 -3.11
N ARG A 58 23.15 27.60 -2.29
CA ARG A 58 24.12 26.58 -2.72
C ARG A 58 23.48 25.39 -3.45
N GLU A 59 22.27 25.01 -3.07
CA GLU A 59 21.54 23.85 -3.60
C GLU A 59 20.85 24.14 -4.95
N LEU A 60 20.65 25.42 -5.28
CA LEU A 60 19.85 25.82 -6.43
C LEU A 60 20.43 25.35 -7.77
N PRO A 61 21.74 25.46 -8.06
CA PRO A 61 22.30 25.01 -9.33
C PRO A 61 22.03 23.53 -9.61
N GLU A 62 22.12 22.66 -8.60
CA GLU A 62 21.87 21.23 -8.73
C GLU A 62 20.38 20.94 -8.99
N LEU A 63 19.48 21.64 -8.31
CA LEU A 63 18.04 21.54 -8.56
C LEU A 63 17.67 21.97 -9.98
N LEU A 64 18.25 23.07 -10.46
CA LEU A 64 18.03 23.55 -11.82
C LEU A 64 18.59 22.58 -12.86
N ALA A 65 19.77 22.01 -12.62
CA ALA A 65 20.37 21.00 -13.50
C ALA A 65 19.52 19.72 -13.60
N GLN A 66 18.95 19.26 -12.47
CA GLN A 66 18.03 18.12 -12.47
C GLN A 66 16.72 18.46 -13.19
N ALA A 67 16.14 19.63 -12.93
CA ALA A 67 14.89 20.05 -13.55
C ALA A 67 15.03 20.37 -15.04
N ALA A 68 16.21 20.80 -15.49
CA ALA A 68 16.50 21.06 -16.90
C ALA A 68 16.27 19.84 -17.78
N ARG A 69 16.42 18.63 -17.25
CA ARG A 69 16.24 17.36 -17.98
C ARG A 69 14.78 17.11 -18.39
N PHE A 70 13.83 17.83 -17.80
CA PHE A 70 12.42 17.73 -18.13
C PHE A 70 12.14 18.35 -19.51
N ARG A 71 11.73 17.51 -20.48
CA ARG A 71 11.39 17.96 -21.83
C ARG A 71 10.07 18.73 -21.85
N GLN A 72 10.14 20.02 -22.16
CA GLN A 72 9.00 20.90 -22.43
C GLN A 72 9.48 22.11 -23.24
N GLN A 73 8.58 22.76 -23.99
CA GLN A 73 8.89 23.97 -24.75
C GLN A 73 9.40 25.11 -23.84
N ASP A 74 8.70 25.42 -22.73
CA ASP A 74 9.14 26.40 -21.73
C ASP A 74 10.00 25.76 -20.61
N ARG A 75 10.96 24.91 -20.99
CA ARG A 75 11.85 24.29 -19.99
C ARG A 75 12.72 25.36 -19.31
N TRP A 76 13.31 26.24 -20.11
CA TRP A 76 14.33 27.21 -19.69
C TRP A 76 13.77 28.45 -18.99
N GLY A 77 12.60 28.94 -19.41
CA GLY A 77 11.99 30.15 -18.84
C GLY A 77 11.62 29.98 -17.38
N LEU A 78 11.06 28.83 -17.00
CA LEU A 78 10.83 28.51 -15.59
C LEU A 78 12.13 28.53 -14.77
N LEU A 79 13.19 27.87 -15.25
CA LEU A 79 14.45 27.79 -14.52
C LEU A 79 15.03 29.18 -14.29
N TYR A 80 14.94 30.04 -15.30
CA TYR A 80 15.39 31.43 -15.19
C TYR A 80 14.55 32.22 -14.20
N ARG A 81 13.23 32.02 -14.18
CA ARG A 81 12.33 32.69 -13.23
C ARG A 81 12.62 32.28 -11.78
N VAL A 82 12.84 30.99 -11.53
CA VAL A 82 13.26 30.49 -10.20
C VAL A 82 14.63 31.06 -9.81
N LEU A 83 15.60 31.03 -10.73
CA LEU A 83 16.94 31.58 -10.51
C LEU A 83 16.89 33.07 -10.16
N TRP A 84 16.13 33.85 -10.92
CA TRP A 84 15.93 35.27 -10.70
C TRP A 84 15.32 35.55 -9.33
N ARG A 85 14.21 34.89 -8.98
CA ARG A 85 13.55 35.09 -7.67
C ARG A 85 14.48 34.72 -6.50
N ALA A 86 15.17 33.59 -6.59
CA ALA A 86 16.12 33.18 -5.57
C ALA A 86 17.30 34.16 -5.42
N ALA A 87 17.79 34.72 -6.53
CA ALA A 87 18.82 35.76 -6.53
C ALA A 87 18.37 37.08 -5.88
N GLN A 88 17.06 37.40 -5.95
CA GLN A 88 16.45 38.53 -5.26
C GLN A 88 16.12 38.24 -3.78
N GLY A 89 16.49 37.06 -3.27
CA GLY A 89 16.25 36.64 -1.89
C GLY A 89 14.94 35.89 -1.65
N ASP A 90 14.08 35.72 -2.67
CA ASP A 90 12.84 34.96 -2.55
C ASP A 90 13.10 33.46 -2.70
N ARG A 91 13.33 32.81 -1.54
CA ARG A 91 13.56 31.37 -1.46
C ARG A 91 12.27 30.56 -1.64
N SER A 92 11.08 31.17 -1.60
CA SER A 92 9.82 30.45 -1.77
C SER A 92 9.70 29.85 -3.17
N ALA A 93 10.32 30.46 -4.18
CA ALA A 93 10.39 29.96 -5.56
C ALA A 93 11.04 28.57 -5.69
N MET A 94 11.77 28.14 -4.65
CA MET A 94 12.37 26.80 -4.55
C MET A 94 11.51 25.82 -3.76
N LEU A 95 10.37 26.21 -3.19
CA LEU A 95 9.57 25.38 -2.29
C LEU A 95 8.26 24.92 -2.96
N PRO A 96 7.75 23.71 -2.65
CA PRO A 96 6.52 23.20 -3.25
C PRO A 96 5.26 24.04 -3.01
N GLY A 97 5.27 24.93 -2.03
CA GLY A 97 4.13 25.81 -1.71
C GLY A 97 3.99 27.03 -2.63
N ASP A 98 5.03 27.40 -3.36
CA ASP A 98 5.00 28.46 -4.35
C ASP A 98 4.57 27.93 -5.73
N ARG A 99 4.02 28.79 -6.59
CA ARG A 99 3.60 28.40 -7.95
C ARG A 99 4.76 27.88 -8.80
N ASP A 100 5.88 28.59 -8.83
CA ASP A 100 7.07 28.19 -9.61
C ASP A 100 7.79 27.03 -8.93
N GLY A 101 7.84 27.04 -7.60
CA GLY A 101 8.44 25.95 -6.82
C GLY A 101 7.67 24.64 -6.93
N ALA A 102 6.33 24.67 -6.99
CA ALA A 102 5.48 23.51 -7.24
C ALA A 102 5.72 22.91 -8.64
N GLU A 103 5.83 23.76 -9.67
CA GLU A 103 6.20 23.35 -11.02
C GLU A 103 7.60 22.72 -11.05
N LEU A 104 8.59 23.37 -10.43
CA LEU A 104 9.95 22.85 -10.32
C LEU A 104 9.97 21.45 -9.69
N HIS A 105 9.28 21.27 -8.56
CA HIS A 105 9.20 19.98 -7.87
C HIS A 105 8.47 18.91 -8.67
N ARG A 106 7.44 19.29 -9.43
CA ARG A 106 6.76 18.36 -10.34
C ARG A 106 7.71 17.86 -11.42
N ARG A 107 8.51 18.75 -12.01
CA ARG A 107 9.53 18.39 -13.03
C ARG A 107 10.60 17.47 -12.44
N LEU A 108 11.12 17.79 -11.25
CA LEU A 108 12.07 16.94 -10.53
C LEU A 108 11.50 15.54 -10.27
N LYS A 109 10.26 15.44 -9.80
CA LYS A 109 9.58 14.16 -9.56
C LYS A 109 9.40 13.37 -10.86
N ALA A 110 9.04 14.03 -11.96
CA ALA A 110 8.88 13.39 -13.27
C ALA A 110 10.20 12.85 -13.82
N VAL A 111 11.28 13.63 -13.74
CA VAL A 111 12.64 13.22 -14.14
C VAL A 111 13.11 12.00 -13.33
N ARG A 112 12.97 12.03 -12.00
CA ARG A 112 13.34 10.89 -11.13
C ARG A 112 12.51 9.65 -11.43
N ARG A 113 11.21 9.81 -11.64
CA ARG A 113 10.32 8.71 -12.00
C ARG A 113 10.70 8.11 -13.35
N GLU A 114 11.12 8.95 -14.31
CA GLU A 114 11.56 8.48 -15.61
C GLU A 114 12.84 7.66 -15.53
N ALA A 115 13.86 8.14 -14.81
CA ALA A 115 15.07 7.35 -14.56
C ALA A 115 14.75 6.00 -13.91
N HIS A 116 13.85 5.99 -12.92
CA HIS A 116 13.40 4.75 -12.29
C HIS A 116 12.66 3.81 -13.25
N HIS A 117 11.84 4.34 -14.18
CA HIS A 117 11.23 3.53 -15.22
C HIS A 117 12.28 2.89 -16.14
N LEU A 118 13.35 3.59 -16.49
CA LEU A 118 14.45 3.01 -17.26
C LEU A 118 15.10 1.85 -16.50
N HIS A 119 15.32 1.98 -15.18
CA HIS A 119 15.85 0.85 -14.38
C HIS A 119 14.93 -0.39 -14.44
N ALA A 120 13.62 -0.19 -14.44
CA ALA A 120 12.63 -1.27 -14.39
C ALA A 120 12.33 -1.90 -15.77
N PHE A 121 12.34 -1.10 -16.83
CA PHE A 121 11.81 -1.48 -18.15
C PHE A 121 12.84 -1.54 -19.26
N LEU A 122 14.09 -1.11 -19.02
CA LEU A 122 15.17 -1.35 -19.96
C LEU A 122 15.39 -2.87 -20.12
N ARG A 123 15.56 -3.32 -21.37
CA ARG A 123 15.80 -4.73 -21.69
C ARG A 123 17.05 -4.83 -22.55
N PHE A 124 18.02 -5.58 -22.04
CA PHE A 124 19.23 -5.90 -22.74
C PHE A 124 19.02 -7.10 -23.64
N ARG A 125 19.64 -7.05 -24.81
CA ARG A 125 19.74 -8.14 -25.76
C ARG A 125 21.21 -8.49 -25.97
N PRO A 126 21.55 -9.75 -26.25
CA PRO A 126 22.93 -10.16 -26.46
C PRO A 126 23.52 -9.45 -27.69
N GLY A 127 24.71 -8.88 -27.51
CA GLY A 127 25.54 -8.41 -28.62
C GLY A 127 26.38 -9.54 -29.22
N GLN A 128 27.08 -9.24 -30.31
CA GLN A 128 27.96 -10.19 -31.00
C GLN A 128 29.43 -9.82 -30.78
N ALA A 129 30.04 -10.39 -29.73
CA ALA A 129 31.44 -10.15 -29.39
C ALA A 129 32.41 -10.45 -30.57
N GLN A 130 32.09 -11.42 -31.43
CA GLN A 130 32.86 -11.76 -32.63
C GLN A 130 32.93 -10.62 -33.67
N ARG A 131 31.99 -9.66 -33.62
CA ARG A 131 31.96 -8.45 -34.46
C ARG A 131 32.50 -7.21 -33.75
N GLY A 132 33.07 -7.37 -32.55
CA GLY A 132 33.55 -6.25 -31.73
C GLY A 132 32.43 -5.45 -31.07
N GLU A 133 31.23 -6.02 -30.94
CA GLU A 133 30.12 -5.38 -30.25
C GLU A 133 30.22 -5.57 -28.72
N PRO A 134 29.62 -4.67 -27.93
CA PRO A 134 29.42 -4.88 -26.49
C PRO A 134 28.65 -6.18 -26.21
N ASP A 135 28.84 -6.76 -25.02
CA ASP A 135 28.14 -7.99 -24.60
C ASP A 135 26.62 -7.82 -24.61
N TYR A 136 26.14 -6.61 -24.28
CA TYR A 136 24.72 -6.31 -24.20
C TYR A 136 24.34 -4.99 -24.89
N LEU A 137 23.21 -4.99 -25.59
CA LEU A 137 22.66 -3.84 -26.29
C LEU A 137 21.23 -3.58 -25.83
N ALA A 138 20.84 -2.33 -25.64
CA ALA A 138 19.47 -1.96 -25.30
C ALA A 138 19.04 -0.69 -26.05
N TRP A 139 17.76 -0.63 -26.42
CA TRP A 139 17.13 0.56 -26.98
C TRP A 139 15.96 1.01 -26.08
N ILE A 140 15.85 2.31 -25.83
CA ILE A 140 14.72 2.88 -25.08
C ILE A 140 14.44 4.33 -25.49
N GLU A 141 13.17 4.73 -25.45
CA GLU A 141 12.71 6.08 -25.78
C GLU A 141 12.23 6.79 -24.51
N PRO A 142 13.11 7.50 -23.78
CA PRO A 142 12.74 8.18 -22.56
C PRO A 142 11.93 9.45 -22.84
N ALA A 143 11.00 9.80 -21.96
CA ALA A 143 10.24 11.05 -22.07
C ALA A 143 11.07 12.30 -21.71
N HIS A 144 12.18 12.12 -21.01
CA HIS A 144 13.02 13.17 -20.44
C HIS A 144 14.51 12.82 -20.64
N GLU A 145 15.40 13.81 -20.53
CA GLU A 145 16.86 13.62 -20.69
C GLU A 145 17.47 12.96 -19.44
N VAL A 146 17.29 11.64 -19.32
CA VAL A 146 17.66 10.85 -18.13
C VAL A 146 18.64 9.71 -18.39
N LEU A 147 19.21 9.65 -19.60
CA LEU A 147 20.11 8.57 -20.01
C LEU A 147 21.31 8.45 -19.07
N ASP A 148 21.89 9.58 -18.66
CA ASP A 148 23.02 9.62 -17.74
C ASP A 148 22.67 9.11 -16.33
N LEU A 149 21.52 9.53 -15.78
CA LEU A 149 21.05 9.03 -14.48
C LEU A 149 20.78 7.53 -14.51
N ALA A 150 20.19 7.06 -15.60
CA ALA A 150 19.85 5.66 -15.77
C ALA A 150 21.10 4.80 -15.99
N ALA A 151 22.06 5.26 -16.79
CA ALA A 151 23.28 4.52 -17.10
C ALA A 151 24.13 4.25 -15.85
N GLU A 152 24.26 5.23 -14.96
CA GLU A 152 24.99 5.06 -13.69
C GLU A 152 24.44 3.93 -12.82
N HIS A 153 23.14 3.63 -12.89
CA HIS A 153 22.52 2.54 -12.15
C HIS A 153 23.02 1.16 -12.58
N PHE A 154 23.34 0.99 -13.88
CA PHE A 154 23.72 -0.29 -14.45
C PHE A 154 25.20 -0.62 -14.28
N VAL A 155 26.08 0.39 -14.18
CA VAL A 155 27.53 0.20 -13.97
C VAL A 155 27.85 -0.79 -12.84
N PRO A 156 27.38 -0.60 -11.59
CA PRO A 156 27.69 -1.53 -10.51
C PRO A 156 26.94 -2.87 -10.62
N ARG A 157 25.88 -2.97 -11.44
CA ARG A 157 24.99 -4.15 -11.52
C ARG A 157 25.39 -5.12 -12.61
N MET A 158 25.99 -4.62 -13.68
CA MET A 158 26.43 -5.41 -14.83
C MET A 158 27.90 -5.87 -14.69
N GLY A 159 28.57 -5.51 -13.59
CA GLY A 159 29.94 -5.96 -13.31
C GLY A 159 30.92 -5.50 -14.39
N ARG A 160 31.68 -6.45 -14.95
CA ARG A 160 32.66 -6.21 -16.02
C ARG A 160 32.10 -6.38 -17.43
N HIS A 161 30.82 -6.70 -17.58
CA HIS A 161 30.22 -6.85 -18.90
C HIS A 161 30.17 -5.50 -19.60
N SER A 162 30.54 -5.51 -20.87
CA SER A 162 30.40 -4.35 -21.75
C SER A 162 28.95 -4.22 -22.20
N TRP A 163 28.42 -3.00 -22.22
CA TRP A 163 27.04 -2.77 -22.62
C TRP A 163 26.83 -1.41 -23.26
N LEU A 164 25.76 -1.30 -24.03
CA LEU A 164 25.34 -0.08 -24.70
C LEU A 164 23.84 0.14 -24.52
N ILE A 165 23.47 1.35 -24.10
CA ILE A 165 22.09 1.82 -24.03
C ILE A 165 21.92 2.97 -25.03
N ALA A 166 21.12 2.75 -26.06
CA ALA A 166 20.82 3.74 -27.08
C ALA A 166 19.43 4.35 -26.89
N THR A 167 19.36 5.65 -27.17
CA THR A 167 18.16 6.47 -27.19
C THR A 167 18.14 7.31 -28.47
N PRO A 168 17.00 7.94 -28.82
CA PRO A 168 16.96 8.85 -29.97
C PRO A 168 17.95 10.02 -29.89
N ASP A 169 18.32 10.44 -28.68
CA ASP A 169 19.11 11.67 -28.45
C ASP A 169 20.57 11.39 -28.05
N GLY A 170 20.96 10.13 -27.87
CA GLY A 170 22.30 9.80 -27.43
C GLY A 170 22.47 8.33 -27.06
N VAL A 171 23.73 7.96 -26.80
CA VAL A 171 24.12 6.59 -26.46
C VAL A 171 25.01 6.61 -25.22
N ALA A 172 24.76 5.70 -24.29
CA ALA A 172 25.63 5.42 -23.15
C ALA A 172 26.33 4.08 -23.38
N CYS A 173 27.67 4.08 -23.34
CA CYS A 173 28.50 2.90 -23.58
C CYS A 173 29.38 2.63 -22.35
N PHE A 174 29.37 1.40 -21.86
CA PHE A 174 30.25 0.94 -20.80
C PHE A 174 31.11 -0.20 -21.31
N ASN A 175 32.44 -0.09 -21.13
CA ASN A 175 33.39 -1.10 -21.62
C ASN A 175 33.85 -2.10 -20.55
N GLY A 176 33.21 -2.11 -19.38
CA GLY A 176 33.63 -2.90 -18.21
C GLY A 176 34.42 -2.09 -17.17
N GLU A 177 34.92 -0.90 -17.53
CA GLU A 177 35.72 -0.04 -16.65
C GLU A 177 35.22 1.42 -16.62
N ARG A 178 34.88 1.96 -17.80
CA ARG A 178 34.53 3.37 -17.99
C ARG A 178 33.21 3.50 -18.72
N LEU A 179 32.39 4.41 -18.21
CA LEU A 179 31.16 4.85 -18.85
C LEU A 179 31.47 6.07 -19.75
N ALA A 180 30.99 6.03 -20.98
CA ALA A 180 31.12 7.11 -21.95
C ALA A 180 29.74 7.44 -22.55
N TYR A 181 29.53 8.71 -22.87
CA TYR A 181 28.33 9.19 -23.54
C TYR A 181 28.70 9.67 -24.94
N LEU A 182 27.93 9.22 -25.93
CA LEU A 182 28.12 9.51 -27.34
C LEU A 182 26.86 10.18 -27.91
N PRO A 183 26.99 10.95 -29.01
CA PRO A 183 25.85 11.44 -29.78
C PRO A 183 24.90 10.31 -30.23
N PRO A 184 23.70 10.64 -30.75
CA PRO A 184 22.80 9.65 -31.31
C PRO A 184 23.50 8.71 -32.28
N GLY A 185 23.18 7.42 -32.18
CA GLY A 185 23.73 6.40 -33.07
C GLY A 185 23.26 6.58 -34.53
N PRO A 186 23.85 5.81 -35.46
CA PRO A 186 23.47 5.88 -36.87
C PRO A 186 21.99 5.50 -37.07
N PRO A 187 21.35 6.01 -38.14
CA PRO A 187 20.02 5.56 -38.53
C PRO A 187 19.97 4.04 -38.65
N GLY A 188 18.91 3.41 -38.13
CA GLY A 188 18.75 1.95 -38.12
C GLY A 188 19.33 1.23 -36.90
N LEU A 189 20.05 1.92 -36.00
CA LEU A 189 20.55 1.32 -34.75
C LEU A 189 19.42 0.69 -33.91
N GLN A 190 18.26 1.36 -33.83
CA GLN A 190 17.07 0.81 -33.15
C GLN A 190 16.67 -0.55 -33.72
N ALA A 191 16.48 -0.64 -35.04
CA ALA A 191 16.07 -1.88 -35.70
C ALA A 191 17.12 -2.98 -35.51
N ALA A 192 18.42 -2.64 -35.66
CA ALA A 192 19.51 -3.58 -35.47
C ALA A 192 19.62 -4.16 -34.04
N ILE A 193 19.10 -3.44 -33.02
CA ILE A 193 18.98 -3.94 -31.65
C ILE A 193 17.66 -4.73 -31.49
N GLU A 194 16.53 -4.18 -31.96
CA GLU A 194 15.20 -4.77 -31.81
C GLU A 194 14.98 -6.07 -32.63
N GLU A 195 15.78 -6.32 -33.66
CA GLU A 195 15.74 -7.55 -34.48
C GLU A 195 16.57 -8.70 -33.89
N ARG A 196 17.35 -8.46 -32.82
CA ARG A 196 18.18 -9.53 -32.22
C ARG A 196 17.35 -10.58 -31.53
N ASP A 197 17.67 -11.83 -31.80
CA ASP A 197 17.01 -12.96 -31.18
C ASP A 197 17.32 -13.00 -29.68
N ASP A 198 16.27 -13.22 -28.89
CA ASP A 198 16.34 -13.43 -27.45
C ASP A 198 15.91 -14.88 -27.18
N PRO A 199 16.85 -15.82 -27.01
CA PRO A 199 16.53 -17.24 -26.89
C PRO A 199 15.61 -17.53 -25.70
N ASP A 200 15.65 -16.69 -24.67
CA ASP A 200 14.89 -16.87 -23.43
C ASP A 200 13.50 -16.20 -23.47
N GLN A 201 13.20 -15.43 -24.52
CA GLN A 201 11.94 -14.69 -24.65
C GLN A 201 10.72 -15.61 -24.60
N SER A 202 10.79 -16.76 -25.28
CA SER A 202 9.68 -17.72 -25.32
C SER A 202 9.37 -18.32 -23.95
N LEU A 203 10.42 -18.67 -23.20
CA LEU A 203 10.33 -19.20 -21.84
C LEU A 203 9.76 -18.16 -20.87
N TRP A 204 10.27 -16.93 -20.94
CA TRP A 204 9.76 -15.81 -20.14
C TRP A 204 8.27 -15.55 -20.42
N GLN A 205 7.86 -15.51 -21.68
CA GLN A 205 6.46 -15.31 -22.05
C GLN A 205 5.55 -16.43 -21.53
N ALA A 206 6.01 -17.68 -21.53
CA ALA A 206 5.28 -18.80 -20.94
C ALA A 206 5.12 -18.63 -19.41
N TYR A 207 6.20 -18.29 -18.72
CA TYR A 207 6.20 -18.01 -17.28
C TYR A 207 5.32 -16.82 -16.91
N TYR A 208 5.38 -15.72 -17.68
CA TYR A 208 4.56 -14.54 -17.43
C TYR A 208 3.06 -14.85 -17.56
N ARG A 209 2.68 -15.65 -18.56
CA ARG A 209 1.28 -16.09 -18.72
C ARG A 209 0.80 -16.94 -17.54
N SER A 210 1.63 -17.84 -17.01
CA SER A 210 1.24 -18.75 -15.93
C SER A 210 1.13 -18.04 -14.57
N THR A 211 1.90 -16.99 -14.35
CA THR A 211 1.89 -16.19 -13.12
C THR A 211 0.88 -15.04 -13.15
N PHE A 212 0.36 -14.69 -14.32
CA PHE A 212 -0.66 -13.64 -14.45
C PHE A 212 -1.96 -14.03 -13.75
N ASN A 213 -2.30 -13.30 -12.68
CA ASN A 213 -3.53 -13.52 -11.93
C ASN A 213 -4.62 -12.52 -12.38
N PRO A 214 -5.62 -12.94 -13.18
CA PRO A 214 -6.66 -12.05 -13.68
C PRO A 214 -7.53 -11.46 -12.56
N ALA A 215 -7.70 -12.17 -11.44
CA ALA A 215 -8.49 -11.69 -10.30
C ALA A 215 -7.79 -10.54 -9.54
N ARG A 216 -6.46 -10.42 -9.62
CA ARG A 216 -5.68 -9.33 -9.01
C ARG A 216 -5.43 -8.15 -9.96
N LEU A 217 -5.97 -8.19 -11.18
CA LEU A 217 -5.73 -7.16 -12.17
C LEU A 217 -6.47 -5.86 -11.83
N ASN A 218 -5.72 -4.81 -11.53
CA ASN A 218 -6.21 -3.43 -11.54
C ASN A 218 -5.56 -2.64 -12.70
N PRO A 219 -6.27 -2.42 -13.82
CA PRO A 219 -5.69 -1.78 -15.00
C PRO A 219 -5.19 -0.35 -14.76
N LYS A 220 -5.82 0.39 -13.84
CA LYS A 220 -5.41 1.77 -13.53
C LYS A 220 -4.08 1.79 -12.79
N VAL A 221 -3.94 0.94 -11.77
CA VAL A 221 -2.69 0.80 -11.00
C VAL A 221 -1.59 0.22 -11.89
N MET A 222 -1.90 -0.80 -12.70
CA MET A 222 -0.95 -1.39 -13.65
C MET A 222 -0.38 -0.36 -14.61
N ARG A 223 -1.21 0.47 -15.28
CA ARG A 223 -0.70 1.54 -16.17
C ARG A 223 0.04 2.65 -15.41
N GLY A 224 -0.25 2.84 -14.13
CA GLY A 224 0.47 3.76 -13.27
C GLY A 224 1.91 3.29 -12.99
N HIS A 225 2.09 2.02 -12.65
CA HIS A 225 3.42 1.45 -12.39
C HIS A 225 4.17 1.06 -13.66
N MET A 226 3.44 0.67 -14.70
CA MET A 226 3.98 0.17 -15.96
C MET A 226 3.29 0.88 -17.14
N PRO A 227 3.75 2.09 -17.50
CA PRO A 227 3.15 2.88 -18.57
C PRO A 227 3.15 2.17 -19.92
N ALA A 228 2.06 2.29 -20.67
CA ALA A 228 1.84 1.56 -21.93
C ALA A 228 2.93 1.78 -22.99
N ARG A 229 3.58 2.96 -23.01
CA ARG A 229 4.65 3.25 -23.96
C ARG A 229 5.85 2.30 -23.84
N PHE A 230 6.11 1.76 -22.65
CA PHE A 230 7.22 0.81 -22.45
C PHE A 230 6.88 -0.61 -22.90
N TRP A 231 5.59 -0.94 -23.10
CA TRP A 231 5.19 -2.30 -23.44
C TRP A 231 5.80 -2.77 -24.76
N ARG A 232 6.03 -1.87 -25.72
CA ARG A 232 6.71 -2.21 -26.98
C ARG A 232 8.09 -2.82 -26.77
N HIS A 233 8.82 -2.39 -25.74
CA HIS A 233 10.20 -2.82 -25.50
C HIS A 233 10.29 -4.00 -24.52
N LEU A 234 9.16 -4.49 -24.01
CA LEU A 234 9.11 -5.57 -23.03
C LEU A 234 8.81 -6.92 -23.69
N PRO A 235 9.50 -8.00 -23.30
CA PRO A 235 9.23 -9.36 -23.80
C PRO A 235 7.77 -9.79 -23.63
N GLU A 236 7.15 -9.44 -22.51
CA GLU A 236 5.75 -9.73 -22.17
C GLU A 236 4.75 -8.74 -22.78
N GLY A 237 5.22 -7.61 -23.29
CA GLY A 237 4.38 -6.50 -23.76
C GLY A 237 3.26 -6.90 -24.74
N PRO A 238 3.55 -7.71 -25.78
CA PRO A 238 2.53 -8.21 -26.71
C PRO A 238 1.41 -9.03 -26.04
N LEU A 239 1.65 -9.62 -24.88
CA LEU A 239 0.69 -10.47 -24.17
C LEU A 239 -0.31 -9.65 -23.35
N ILE A 240 0.11 -8.48 -22.88
CA ILE A 240 -0.65 -7.69 -21.89
C ILE A 240 -2.04 -7.29 -22.40
N PRO A 241 -2.23 -6.78 -23.63
CA PRO A 241 -3.56 -6.43 -24.12
C PRO A 241 -4.53 -7.63 -24.13
N ALA A 242 -4.05 -8.79 -24.57
CA ALA A 242 -4.83 -10.01 -24.62
C ALA A 242 -5.19 -10.52 -23.22
N LEU A 243 -4.21 -10.57 -22.31
CA LEU A 243 -4.42 -10.99 -20.91
C LEU A 243 -5.38 -10.06 -20.16
N VAL A 244 -5.26 -8.74 -20.36
CA VAL A 244 -6.16 -7.74 -19.77
C VAL A 244 -7.57 -7.85 -20.34
N SER A 245 -7.71 -8.07 -21.64
CA SER A 245 -9.01 -8.28 -22.29
C SER A 245 -9.69 -9.53 -21.73
N ALA A 246 -8.95 -10.64 -21.68
CA ALA A 246 -9.45 -11.93 -21.22
C ALA A 246 -9.83 -11.91 -19.73
N ALA A 247 -9.10 -11.15 -18.89
CA ALA A 247 -9.49 -10.87 -17.52
C ALA A 247 -10.89 -10.21 -17.42
N ARG A 248 -11.21 -9.27 -18.31
CA ARG A 248 -12.49 -8.54 -18.32
C ARG A 248 -13.67 -9.38 -18.83
N THR A 249 -13.46 -10.29 -19.78
CA THR A 249 -14.51 -11.10 -20.41
C THR A 249 -14.89 -12.38 -19.65
N GLY A 250 -14.37 -12.59 -18.44
CA GLY A 250 -14.82 -13.68 -17.57
C GLY A 250 -13.71 -14.40 -16.80
N GLN A 251 -12.43 -14.18 -17.09
CA GLN A 251 -11.34 -14.83 -16.35
C GLN A 251 -11.14 -14.25 -14.94
N GLN A 252 -11.65 -13.04 -14.65
CA GLN A 252 -11.79 -12.56 -13.27
C GLN A 252 -12.68 -13.47 -12.43
N ARG A 253 -13.62 -14.21 -13.05
CA ARG A 253 -14.56 -15.09 -12.34
C ARG A 253 -14.03 -16.49 -12.04
N LEU A 254 -13.00 -16.98 -12.75
CA LEU A 254 -12.52 -18.35 -12.61
C LEU A 254 -11.11 -18.45 -12.00
N ALA A 255 -10.42 -17.32 -11.78
CA ALA A 255 -9.06 -17.22 -11.24
C ALA A 255 -7.98 -18.08 -11.96
N GLN A 256 -8.33 -18.75 -13.06
CA GLN A 256 -7.43 -19.54 -13.88
C GLN A 256 -7.46 -19.05 -15.32
N ALA A 257 -6.28 -18.96 -15.94
CA ALA A 257 -6.16 -18.82 -17.37
C ALA A 257 -6.67 -20.12 -18.04
N PRO A 258 -7.56 -20.06 -19.04
CA PRO A 258 -8.13 -21.25 -19.70
C PRO A 258 -7.07 -22.15 -20.35
N ALA A 259 -5.89 -21.59 -20.66
CA ALA A 259 -4.74 -22.36 -21.12
C ALA A 259 -4.26 -23.40 -20.10
N VAL A 260 -4.42 -23.15 -18.79
CA VAL A 260 -4.07 -24.12 -17.73
C VAL A 260 -5.08 -25.27 -17.70
N GLY A 261 -6.38 -24.97 -17.92
CA GLY A 261 -7.42 -26.00 -17.99
C GLY A 261 -7.37 -26.87 -19.25
N ALA A 262 -6.70 -26.41 -20.31
CA ALA A 262 -6.50 -27.13 -21.57
C ALA A 262 -5.15 -27.87 -21.64
N GLN A 263 -4.28 -27.74 -20.62
CA GLN A 263 -3.05 -28.51 -20.54
C GLN A 263 -3.36 -29.94 -20.07
N ASP A 264 -2.93 -30.93 -20.84
CA ASP A 264 -2.99 -32.34 -20.45
C ASP A 264 -2.03 -32.58 -19.27
N GLY A 265 -2.55 -32.41 -18.05
CA GLY A 265 -1.88 -32.76 -16.81
C GLY A 265 -2.46 -34.05 -16.22
N LYS A 266 -1.72 -34.70 -15.32
CA LYS A 266 -2.25 -35.82 -14.55
C LYS A 266 -3.33 -35.28 -13.60
N THR A 267 -4.60 -35.51 -13.91
CA THR A 267 -5.73 -35.13 -13.05
C THR A 267 -5.62 -35.85 -11.71
N VAL A 268 -5.19 -35.13 -10.68
CA VAL A 268 -5.24 -35.63 -9.30
C VAL A 268 -6.65 -35.37 -8.79
N LEU A 269 -7.48 -36.42 -8.74
CA LEU A 269 -8.78 -36.35 -8.08
C LEU A 269 -8.58 -36.19 -6.57
N ILE A 270 -8.52 -34.94 -6.12
CA ILE A 270 -8.57 -34.60 -4.69
C ILE A 270 -10.05 -34.42 -4.35
N SER A 271 -10.60 -35.28 -3.50
CA SER A 271 -11.94 -35.04 -2.95
C SER A 271 -11.92 -33.77 -2.09
N PRO A 272 -13.02 -33.01 -1.98
CA PRO A 272 -13.10 -31.85 -1.09
C PRO A 272 -12.65 -32.17 0.34
N LEU A 273 -12.92 -33.39 0.81
CA LEU A 273 -12.49 -33.94 2.09
C LEU A 273 -10.96 -34.11 2.20
N LYS A 274 -10.26 -34.40 1.09
CA LYS A 274 -8.78 -34.51 1.04
C LYS A 274 -8.08 -33.17 0.77
N ALA A 275 -8.81 -32.15 0.32
CA ALA A 275 -8.28 -30.82 0.03
C ALA A 275 -8.27 -29.89 1.25
N GLN A 276 -8.99 -30.26 2.32
CA GLN A 276 -8.96 -29.49 3.56
C GLN A 276 -7.60 -29.70 4.25
N PRO A 277 -6.96 -28.63 4.76
CA PRO A 277 -5.77 -28.79 5.58
C PRO A 277 -6.14 -29.66 6.78
N VAL A 278 -5.50 -30.82 6.89
CA VAL A 278 -5.67 -31.70 8.05
C VAL A 278 -4.99 -31.02 9.23
N ARG A 279 -5.78 -30.33 10.06
CA ARG A 279 -5.37 -29.91 11.39
C ARG A 279 -5.77 -31.03 12.35
N GLU A 280 -4.81 -31.54 13.10
CA GLU A 280 -5.07 -32.54 14.14
C GLU A 280 -5.92 -31.87 15.23
N ALA A 281 -7.16 -32.34 15.44
CA ALA A 281 -8.07 -31.77 16.43
C ALA A 281 -7.61 -32.19 17.85
N THR A 282 -6.83 -31.32 18.48
CA THR A 282 -6.17 -31.52 19.78
C THR A 282 -7.10 -31.33 20.97
N SER A 283 -8.21 -30.61 20.82
CA SER A 283 -9.15 -30.30 21.91
C SER A 283 -10.58 -30.78 21.67
N ALA A 284 -11.37 -30.86 22.75
CA ALA A 284 -12.81 -31.16 22.66
C ALA A 284 -13.59 -30.06 21.91
N LEU A 285 -13.12 -28.80 21.97
CA LEU A 285 -13.73 -27.67 21.27
C LEU A 285 -13.52 -27.78 19.75
N GLU A 286 -12.32 -28.17 19.29
CA GLU A 286 -12.05 -28.39 17.86
C GLU A 286 -12.85 -29.55 17.26
N ARG A 287 -13.35 -30.46 18.09
CA ARG A 287 -14.23 -31.58 17.69
C ARG A 287 -15.72 -31.26 17.88
N CYS A 288 -16.06 -30.06 18.34
CA CYS A 288 -17.43 -29.70 18.66
C CYS A 288 -18.30 -29.60 17.40
N GLN A 289 -19.35 -30.41 17.35
CA GLN A 289 -20.34 -30.42 16.26
C GLN A 289 -21.75 -30.06 16.76
N ALA A 290 -21.86 -29.39 17.91
CA ALA A 290 -23.14 -29.11 18.58
C ALA A 290 -24.11 -28.22 17.79
N CYS A 291 -23.64 -27.49 16.77
CA CYS A 291 -24.48 -26.68 15.88
C CYS A 291 -23.92 -26.64 14.44
N PRO A 292 -24.71 -26.33 13.41
CA PRO A 292 -24.28 -26.44 12.00
C PRO A 292 -23.07 -25.57 11.59
N ARG A 293 -22.67 -24.59 12.41
CA ARG A 293 -21.56 -23.66 12.12
C ARG A 293 -20.21 -24.35 11.91
N TRP A 294 -20.00 -25.55 12.49
CA TRP A 294 -18.77 -26.30 12.31
C TRP A 294 -18.50 -26.69 10.84
N HIS A 295 -19.54 -26.81 10.01
CA HIS A 295 -19.40 -27.22 8.62
C HIS A 295 -18.65 -26.23 7.74
N ALA A 296 -18.79 -24.93 8.01
CA ALA A 296 -18.23 -23.85 7.18
C ALA A 296 -16.95 -23.22 7.76
N ALA A 297 -16.69 -23.43 9.05
CA ALA A 297 -15.55 -22.86 9.74
C ALA A 297 -14.24 -23.59 9.38
N THR A 298 -13.14 -22.84 9.35
CA THR A 298 -11.78 -23.39 9.21
C THR A 298 -11.33 -24.04 10.51
N CYS A 299 -11.66 -23.44 11.66
CA CYS A 299 -11.42 -24.02 12.97
C CYS A 299 -12.35 -23.43 14.04
N ALA A 300 -12.38 -24.08 15.22
CA ALA A 300 -12.99 -23.49 16.39
C ALA A 300 -12.07 -22.40 16.97
N VAL A 301 -12.64 -21.26 17.33
CA VAL A 301 -11.91 -20.14 17.96
C VAL A 301 -12.19 -20.18 19.46
N ALA A 302 -11.19 -20.62 20.23
CA ALA A 302 -11.24 -20.63 21.69
C ALA A 302 -11.10 -19.23 22.28
N GLY A 303 -11.57 -19.03 23.51
CA GLY A 303 -11.24 -17.84 24.27
C GLY A 303 -9.75 -17.74 24.57
N GLN A 304 -9.22 -16.51 24.63
CA GLN A 304 -7.79 -16.24 24.84
C GLN A 304 -7.59 -15.15 25.90
N GLY A 305 -6.78 -15.47 26.90
CA GLY A 305 -6.40 -14.58 28.00
C GLY A 305 -5.99 -15.39 29.23
N PRO A 306 -5.46 -14.75 30.27
CA PRO A 306 -5.19 -15.44 31.53
C PRO A 306 -6.49 -15.80 32.25
N GLU A 307 -6.47 -16.91 32.99
CA GLU A 307 -7.60 -17.31 33.84
C GLU A 307 -7.87 -16.32 34.98
N THR A 308 -6.89 -15.47 35.30
CA THR A 308 -6.98 -14.42 36.32
C THR A 308 -7.49 -13.07 35.77
N ALA A 309 -8.04 -13.04 34.55
CA ALA A 309 -8.47 -11.80 33.92
C ALA A 309 -9.65 -11.15 34.68
N ASP A 310 -9.52 -9.85 34.97
CA ASP A 310 -10.60 -9.06 35.59
C ASP A 310 -11.76 -8.79 34.63
N VAL A 311 -11.46 -8.73 33.33
CA VAL A 311 -12.41 -8.35 32.28
C VAL A 311 -12.49 -9.41 31.22
N MET A 312 -13.70 -9.85 30.91
CA MET A 312 -13.98 -10.67 29.74
C MET A 312 -14.64 -9.81 28.65
N VAL A 313 -14.07 -9.83 27.45
CA VAL A 313 -14.63 -9.22 26.24
C VAL A 313 -15.33 -10.32 25.44
N LEU A 314 -16.63 -10.18 25.27
CA LEU A 314 -17.50 -11.15 24.61
C LEU A 314 -18.04 -10.59 23.29
N GLY A 315 -17.65 -11.22 22.18
CA GLY A 315 -18.23 -10.98 20.85
C GLY A 315 -19.35 -11.95 20.52
N SER A 316 -20.06 -11.72 19.42
CA SER A 316 -21.13 -12.60 18.95
C SER A 316 -20.58 -13.88 18.31
N GLN A 317 -19.70 -13.73 17.32
CA GLN A 317 -19.06 -14.82 16.57
C GLN A 317 -17.64 -14.42 16.13
N PRO A 318 -16.78 -15.39 15.77
CA PRO A 318 -15.47 -15.09 15.19
C PRO A 318 -15.60 -14.39 13.84
N SER A 319 -14.60 -13.58 13.49
CA SER A 319 -14.43 -13.00 12.15
C SER A 319 -13.75 -13.97 11.17
N ASP A 320 -13.68 -13.63 9.88
CA ASP A 320 -12.87 -14.37 8.90
C ASP A 320 -11.39 -14.47 9.33
N GLN A 321 -10.83 -13.38 9.85
CA GLN A 321 -9.45 -13.36 10.34
C GLN A 321 -9.28 -14.20 11.61
N ASP A 322 -10.29 -14.25 12.48
CA ASP A 322 -10.29 -15.10 13.68
C ASP A 322 -10.36 -16.58 13.28
N ASP A 323 -11.23 -16.93 12.33
CA ASP A 323 -11.40 -18.30 11.81
C ASP A 323 -10.11 -18.84 11.19
N LEU A 324 -9.38 -18.00 10.45
CA LEU A 324 -8.10 -18.39 9.84
C LEU A 324 -6.96 -18.51 10.86
N SER A 325 -6.91 -17.60 11.84
CA SER A 325 -5.84 -17.52 12.84
C SER A 325 -6.05 -18.40 14.07
N GLY A 326 -7.29 -18.81 14.35
CA GLY A 326 -7.70 -19.46 15.60
C GLY A 326 -7.71 -18.52 16.82
N GLN A 327 -7.55 -17.20 16.64
CA GLN A 327 -7.46 -16.23 17.73
C GLN A 327 -8.61 -15.23 17.69
N PRO A 328 -9.29 -14.96 18.82
CA PRO A 328 -10.44 -14.06 18.85
C PRO A 328 -10.01 -12.59 18.69
N PHE A 329 -10.80 -11.81 17.94
CA PHE A 329 -10.58 -10.37 17.70
C PHE A 329 -9.22 -10.05 17.05
N SER A 330 -8.92 -10.79 15.98
CA SER A 330 -7.71 -10.62 15.15
C SER A 330 -7.92 -9.68 13.96
N ASP A 331 -9.15 -9.21 13.76
CA ASP A 331 -9.53 -8.29 12.70
C ASP A 331 -9.22 -6.81 13.07
N PRO A 332 -9.30 -5.86 12.11
CA PRO A 332 -9.03 -4.45 12.39
C PRO A 332 -9.94 -3.81 13.45
N ALA A 333 -11.17 -4.30 13.65
CA ALA A 333 -12.03 -3.81 14.73
C ALA A 333 -11.54 -4.34 16.10
N GLY A 334 -11.17 -5.62 16.18
CA GLY A 334 -10.56 -6.22 17.35
C GLY A 334 -9.25 -5.55 17.78
N ILE A 335 -8.37 -5.22 16.83
CA ILE A 335 -7.12 -4.49 17.11
C ILE A 335 -7.40 -3.13 17.74
N ARG A 336 -8.32 -2.34 17.16
CA ARG A 336 -8.71 -1.02 17.72
C ARG A 336 -9.34 -1.11 19.10
N LEU A 337 -10.14 -2.16 19.35
CA LEU A 337 -10.70 -2.40 20.69
C LEU A 337 -9.59 -2.66 21.72
N ARG A 338 -8.60 -3.50 21.37
CA ARG A 338 -7.46 -3.78 22.24
C ARG A 338 -6.66 -2.51 22.56
N GLU A 339 -6.43 -1.68 21.55
CA GLU A 339 -5.76 -0.37 21.72
C GLU A 339 -6.55 0.56 22.64
N ALA A 340 -7.88 0.67 22.46
CA ALA A 340 -8.72 1.50 23.31
C ALA A 340 -8.70 1.05 24.78
N LEU A 341 -8.79 -0.27 25.03
CA LEU A 341 -8.71 -0.84 26.37
C LEU A 341 -7.33 -0.60 27.01
N ALA A 342 -6.24 -0.80 26.25
CA ALA A 342 -4.89 -0.53 26.71
C ALA A 342 -4.68 0.95 27.07
N ASN A 343 -5.17 1.88 26.23
CA ASN A 343 -5.11 3.32 26.47
C ASN A 343 -5.89 3.75 27.72
N ALA A 344 -6.91 3.00 28.13
CA ALA A 344 -7.64 3.22 29.37
C ALA A 344 -6.99 2.56 30.61
N GLY A 345 -5.80 1.97 30.47
CA GLY A 345 -5.07 1.32 31.58
C GLY A 345 -5.48 -0.12 31.87
N LEU A 346 -6.22 -0.77 30.96
CA LEU A 346 -6.53 -2.20 31.04
C LEU A 346 -5.47 -3.00 30.28
N ALA A 347 -4.41 -3.37 30.98
CA ALA A 347 -3.32 -4.17 30.44
C ALA A 347 -3.80 -5.55 29.96
N ARG A 348 -3.06 -6.15 29.01
CA ARG A 348 -3.42 -7.42 28.34
C ARG A 348 -3.66 -8.56 29.34
N GLU A 349 -2.95 -8.56 30.46
CA GLU A 349 -2.99 -9.57 31.52
C GLU A 349 -4.28 -9.51 32.34
N ARG A 350 -5.09 -8.45 32.15
CA ARG A 350 -6.39 -8.28 32.81
C ARG A 350 -7.56 -8.60 31.88
N LEU A 351 -7.29 -9.00 30.63
CA LEU A 351 -8.29 -9.14 29.58
C LEU A 351 -8.36 -10.58 29.07
N TYR A 352 -9.58 -11.11 28.99
CA TYR A 352 -9.90 -12.37 28.34
C TYR A 352 -10.86 -12.12 27.17
N PHE A 353 -10.51 -12.56 25.97
CA PHE A 353 -11.30 -12.33 24.76
C PHE A 353 -11.95 -13.61 24.30
N THR A 354 -13.24 -13.58 23.99
CA THR A 354 -13.99 -14.75 23.52
C THR A 354 -15.23 -14.38 22.72
N HIS A 355 -15.87 -15.37 22.11
CA HIS A 355 -17.10 -15.23 21.34
C HIS A 355 -18.22 -16.13 21.87
N ALA A 356 -19.46 -15.70 21.73
CA ALA A 356 -20.63 -16.45 22.17
C ALA A 356 -20.80 -17.77 21.41
N VAL A 357 -20.61 -17.75 20.09
CA VAL A 357 -20.40 -18.97 19.28
C VAL A 357 -18.93 -19.13 18.92
N LYS A 358 -18.45 -20.37 18.81
CA LYS A 358 -17.03 -20.69 18.62
C LYS A 358 -16.61 -20.93 17.17
N HIS A 359 -17.55 -20.94 16.24
CA HIS A 359 -17.30 -21.20 14.82
C HIS A 359 -17.85 -20.06 13.95
N PHE A 360 -17.08 -19.65 12.96
CA PHE A 360 -17.49 -18.64 11.99
C PHE A 360 -18.40 -19.27 10.93
N ALA A 361 -19.64 -18.77 10.84
CA ALA A 361 -20.54 -19.15 9.76
C ALA A 361 -20.65 -18.00 8.77
N TRP A 362 -20.54 -18.33 7.49
CA TRP A 362 -20.44 -17.34 6.44
C TRP A 362 -21.03 -17.86 5.13
N HIS A 363 -21.30 -16.95 4.21
CA HIS A 363 -21.61 -17.27 2.82
C HIS A 363 -20.69 -16.49 1.88
N SER A 364 -20.44 -17.04 0.70
CA SER A 364 -19.74 -16.31 -0.36
C SER A 364 -20.71 -15.40 -1.08
N GLN A 365 -20.36 -14.12 -1.22
CA GLN A 365 -21.03 -13.23 -2.18
C GLN A 365 -20.39 -13.39 -3.57
N GLY A 366 -20.89 -14.36 -4.33
CA GLY A 366 -20.37 -14.65 -5.67
C GLY A 366 -18.89 -15.08 -5.61
N LEU A 367 -18.02 -14.34 -6.30
CA LEU A 367 -16.61 -14.69 -6.50
C LEU A 367 -15.62 -13.77 -5.76
N ARG A 368 -16.12 -12.97 -4.82
CA ARG A 368 -15.25 -12.22 -3.92
C ARG A 368 -14.64 -13.19 -2.89
N SER A 369 -13.38 -12.95 -2.52
CA SER A 369 -12.72 -13.67 -1.42
C SER A 369 -13.29 -13.32 -0.05
N GLU A 370 -14.12 -12.27 0.02
CA GLU A 370 -14.76 -11.80 1.24
C GLU A 370 -15.86 -12.78 1.67
N ARG A 371 -15.66 -13.40 2.83
CA ARG A 371 -16.64 -14.26 3.48
C ARG A 371 -17.57 -13.37 4.31
N GLU A 372 -18.84 -13.29 3.93
CA GLU A 372 -19.83 -12.49 4.67
C GLU A 372 -20.41 -13.28 5.82
N ALA A 373 -20.40 -12.69 7.02
CA ALA A 373 -20.83 -13.33 8.26
C ALA A 373 -22.36 -13.57 8.27
N LEU A 374 -22.78 -14.80 8.56
CA LEU A 374 -24.18 -15.12 8.80
C LEU A 374 -24.60 -14.68 10.21
N PRO A 375 -25.78 -14.06 10.38
CA PRO A 375 -26.31 -13.71 11.71
C PRO A 375 -26.35 -14.90 12.65
N VAL A 376 -26.09 -14.67 13.94
CA VAL A 376 -26.16 -15.70 14.98
C VAL A 376 -27.61 -15.91 15.39
N THR A 377 -28.05 -17.16 15.40
CA THR A 377 -29.40 -17.54 15.84
C THR A 377 -29.44 -17.94 17.31
N GLU A 378 -30.61 -17.86 17.94
CA GLU A 378 -30.81 -18.26 19.34
C GLU A 378 -30.53 -19.75 19.58
N ALA A 379 -30.86 -20.61 18.61
CA ALA A 379 -30.54 -22.03 18.67
C ALA A 379 -29.03 -22.29 18.70
N GLU A 380 -28.25 -21.54 17.91
CA GLU A 380 -26.79 -21.63 17.90
C GLU A 380 -26.17 -21.09 19.19
N LEU A 381 -26.69 -19.99 19.74
CA LEU A 381 -26.28 -19.49 21.06
C LEU A 381 -26.52 -20.55 22.14
N THR A 382 -27.70 -21.18 22.15
CA THR A 382 -28.06 -22.22 23.11
C THR A 382 -27.14 -23.44 22.99
N ALA A 383 -26.86 -23.88 21.76
CA ALA A 383 -25.98 -25.00 21.50
C ALA A 383 -24.52 -24.74 21.90
N CYS A 384 -24.05 -23.49 21.78
CA CYS A 384 -22.68 -23.10 22.13
C CYS A 384 -22.52 -22.65 23.59
N ALA A 385 -23.62 -22.38 24.30
CA ALA A 385 -23.64 -21.90 25.69
C ALA A 385 -22.79 -22.72 26.68
N PRO A 386 -22.67 -24.07 26.57
CA PRO A 386 -21.80 -24.84 27.46
C PRO A 386 -20.33 -24.38 27.44
N TRP A 387 -19.81 -23.96 26.27
CA TRP A 387 -18.44 -23.47 26.14
C TRP A 387 -18.26 -22.11 26.83
N LEU A 388 -19.18 -21.17 26.58
CA LEU A 388 -19.15 -19.86 27.24
C LEU A 388 -19.32 -20.00 28.76
N LYS A 389 -20.19 -20.91 29.21
CA LYS A 389 -20.36 -21.21 30.64
C LYS A 389 -19.07 -21.71 31.27
N ALA A 390 -18.36 -22.62 30.60
CA ALA A 390 -17.08 -23.13 31.08
C ALA A 390 -16.02 -22.02 31.18
N GLU A 391 -15.90 -21.17 30.15
CA GLU A 391 -14.98 -20.02 30.16
C GLU A 391 -15.31 -19.03 31.29
N LEU A 392 -16.59 -18.70 31.48
CA LEU A 392 -17.02 -17.82 32.57
C LEU A 392 -16.74 -18.42 33.96
N GLN A 393 -16.92 -19.73 34.14
CA GLN A 393 -16.66 -20.41 35.41
C GLN A 393 -15.16 -20.53 35.71
N GLN A 394 -14.34 -20.67 34.67
CA GLN A 394 -12.88 -20.75 34.76
C GLN A 394 -12.27 -19.36 35.05
N VAL A 395 -12.68 -18.34 34.31
CA VAL A 395 -12.12 -16.99 34.41
C VAL A 395 -12.71 -16.18 35.57
N ARG A 396 -14.01 -16.37 35.86
CA ARG A 396 -14.77 -15.61 36.87
C ARG A 396 -14.52 -14.09 36.81
N PRO A 397 -14.72 -13.46 35.63
CA PRO A 397 -14.35 -12.06 35.43
C PRO A 397 -15.19 -11.15 36.34
N ARG A 398 -14.60 -10.04 36.80
CA ARG A 398 -15.34 -9.02 37.53
C ARG A 398 -16.31 -8.28 36.61
N LEU A 399 -15.90 -8.05 35.36
CA LEU A 399 -16.68 -7.34 34.34
C LEU A 399 -16.75 -8.12 33.03
N VAL A 400 -17.94 -8.21 32.43
CA VAL A 400 -18.13 -8.69 31.05
C VAL A 400 -18.51 -7.54 30.13
N ILE A 401 -17.75 -7.33 29.05
CA ILE A 401 -18.06 -6.37 27.98
C ILE A 401 -18.69 -7.16 26.82
N ALA A 402 -20.01 -7.02 26.63
CA ALA A 402 -20.75 -7.66 25.55
C ALA A 402 -20.85 -6.76 24.31
N LEU A 403 -20.29 -7.21 23.19
CA LEU A 403 -20.20 -6.47 21.94
C LEU A 403 -21.27 -6.92 20.96
N GLY A 404 -22.28 -6.06 20.77
CA GLY A 404 -23.40 -6.26 19.85
C GLY A 404 -24.49 -7.19 20.40
N ASP A 405 -25.55 -7.35 19.60
CA ASP A 405 -26.77 -8.03 20.03
C ASP A 405 -26.57 -9.53 20.28
N GLY A 406 -25.74 -10.21 19.48
CA GLY A 406 -25.46 -11.63 19.67
C GLY A 406 -24.74 -11.92 21.00
N ALA A 407 -23.77 -11.08 21.38
CA ALA A 407 -23.09 -11.19 22.67
C ALA A 407 -24.04 -10.88 23.83
N ARG A 408 -24.85 -9.83 23.71
CA ARG A 408 -25.86 -9.47 24.70
C ARG A 408 -26.90 -10.58 24.88
N ALA A 409 -27.38 -11.17 23.79
CA ALA A 409 -28.33 -12.28 23.81
C ALA A 409 -27.74 -13.51 24.50
N ALA A 410 -26.46 -13.82 24.28
CA ALA A 410 -25.77 -14.92 24.95
C ALA A 410 -25.76 -14.78 26.47
N LEU A 411 -25.69 -13.55 26.99
CA LEU A 411 -25.72 -13.29 28.43
C LEU A 411 -27.09 -13.52 29.07
N ARG A 412 -28.20 -13.54 28.30
CA ARG A 412 -29.56 -13.77 28.84
C ARG A 412 -29.70 -15.09 29.59
N GLY A 413 -28.90 -16.10 29.23
CA GLY A 413 -28.85 -17.37 29.96
C GLY A 413 -28.16 -17.30 31.33
N PHE A 414 -27.52 -16.18 31.66
CA PHE A 414 -26.72 -15.96 32.86
C PHE A 414 -27.20 -14.78 33.72
N ILE A 415 -28.08 -13.92 33.19
CA ILE A 415 -28.59 -12.73 33.88
C ILE A 415 -30.14 -12.71 33.87
N PRO A 416 -30.78 -12.08 34.87
CA PRO A 416 -32.23 -11.88 34.86
C PRO A 416 -32.76 -11.17 33.60
N PRO A 417 -33.95 -11.54 33.09
CA PRO A 417 -34.52 -10.95 31.88
C PRO A 417 -34.63 -9.42 31.93
N HIS A 418 -34.99 -8.85 33.07
CA HIS A 418 -35.15 -7.40 33.25
C HIS A 418 -33.81 -6.62 33.13
N LEU A 419 -32.68 -7.26 33.45
CA LEU A 419 -31.37 -6.63 33.25
C LEU A 419 -30.94 -6.71 31.78
N ALA A 420 -31.29 -7.77 31.07
CA ALA A 420 -30.89 -7.98 29.68
C ALA A 420 -31.46 -6.95 28.67
N GLU A 421 -32.49 -6.20 29.06
CA GLU A 421 -33.11 -5.14 28.26
C GLU A 421 -32.38 -3.79 28.35
N HIS A 422 -31.52 -3.60 29.36
CA HIS A 422 -30.74 -2.38 29.55
C HIS A 422 -29.45 -2.39 28.73
N GLY A 423 -29.02 -1.23 28.21
CA GLY A 423 -27.82 -1.09 27.38
C GLY A 423 -27.11 0.24 27.63
N GLY A 424 -25.77 0.24 27.48
CA GLY A 424 -24.95 1.45 27.63
C GLY A 424 -24.50 1.78 29.05
N GLU A 425 -24.97 1.11 30.09
CA GLU A 425 -24.52 1.29 31.48
C GLU A 425 -23.89 0.01 32.04
N VAL A 426 -23.06 0.13 33.08
CA VAL A 426 -22.49 -1.02 33.79
C VAL A 426 -23.53 -1.51 34.80
N LEU A 427 -23.94 -2.76 34.66
CA LEU A 427 -24.99 -3.36 35.47
C LEU A 427 -24.39 -4.46 36.35
N GLU A 428 -24.46 -4.28 37.66
CA GLU A 428 -24.01 -5.27 38.64
C GLU A 428 -24.97 -6.46 38.72
N THR A 429 -24.45 -7.64 39.02
CA THR A 429 -25.23 -8.86 39.19
C THR A 429 -24.61 -9.76 40.24
N ILE A 430 -25.45 -10.43 41.02
CA ILE A 430 -25.05 -11.43 42.03
C ILE A 430 -25.41 -12.86 41.61
N GLN A 431 -26.08 -13.03 40.47
CA GLN A 431 -26.62 -14.31 40.01
C GLN A 431 -25.82 -14.92 38.83
N ALA A 432 -24.85 -14.18 38.29
CA ALA A 432 -24.00 -14.61 37.20
C ALA A 432 -22.62 -15.06 37.71
N PRO A 433 -21.86 -15.85 36.93
CA PRO A 433 -20.46 -16.18 37.24
C PRO A 433 -19.48 -14.99 37.09
N PHE A 434 -19.99 -13.75 37.10
CA PHE A 434 -19.27 -12.49 36.95
C PHE A 434 -19.96 -11.39 37.76
N GLY A 435 -19.25 -10.32 38.12
CA GLY A 435 -19.76 -9.28 39.02
C GLY A 435 -20.60 -8.18 38.36
N ALA A 436 -20.28 -7.82 37.12
CA ALA A 436 -21.01 -6.82 36.35
C ALA A 436 -20.88 -7.07 34.85
N TRP A 437 -21.72 -6.42 34.06
CA TRP A 437 -21.61 -6.44 32.60
C TRP A 437 -22.04 -5.11 31.97
N ILE A 438 -21.60 -4.89 30.74
CA ILE A 438 -21.99 -3.74 29.91
C ILE A 438 -22.21 -4.21 28.47
N ALA A 439 -23.32 -3.79 27.85
CA ALA A 439 -23.55 -3.99 26.42
C ALA A 439 -23.20 -2.75 25.62
N VAL A 440 -22.55 -2.97 24.48
CA VAL A 440 -22.07 -1.93 23.57
C VAL A 440 -22.48 -2.30 22.15
N PRO A 441 -22.99 -1.35 21.34
CA PRO A 441 -23.18 -1.58 19.91
C PRO A 441 -21.87 -2.03 19.24
N TRP A 442 -21.96 -2.96 18.30
CA TRP A 442 -20.78 -3.48 17.59
C TRP A 442 -21.11 -3.73 16.12
N PRO A 443 -20.23 -3.34 15.16
CA PRO A 443 -18.97 -2.63 15.35
C PRO A 443 -19.14 -1.18 15.83
N ALA A 444 -18.17 -0.68 16.59
CA ALA A 444 -18.19 0.67 17.15
C ALA A 444 -17.09 1.57 16.56
N GLY A 445 -17.37 2.88 16.47
CA GLY A 445 -16.37 3.90 16.14
C GLY A 445 -15.43 4.18 17.32
N ASN A 446 -14.32 4.89 17.05
CA ASN A 446 -13.26 5.13 18.04
C ASN A 446 -13.78 5.82 19.30
N ASP A 447 -14.60 6.86 19.18
CA ASP A 447 -15.14 7.62 20.33
C ASP A 447 -15.93 6.72 21.30
N THR A 448 -16.73 5.81 20.75
CA THR A 448 -17.51 4.84 21.53
C THR A 448 -16.61 3.83 22.24
N LEU A 449 -15.55 3.35 21.56
CA LEU A 449 -14.57 2.42 22.14
C LEU A 449 -13.79 3.06 23.27
N GLU A 450 -13.37 4.32 23.10
CA GLU A 450 -12.67 5.06 24.15
C GLU A 450 -13.57 5.35 25.35
N ALA A 451 -14.83 5.75 25.12
CA ALA A 451 -15.78 5.99 26.20
C ALA A 451 -16.06 4.71 26.99
N LEU A 452 -16.22 3.58 26.30
CA LEU A 452 -16.35 2.25 26.90
C LEU A 452 -15.13 1.90 27.74
N ALA A 453 -13.92 2.04 27.17
CA ALA A 453 -12.69 1.66 27.85
C ALA A 453 -12.49 2.48 29.13
N ARG A 454 -12.76 3.80 29.08
CA ARG A 454 -12.76 4.67 30.28
C ARG A 454 -13.77 4.21 31.33
N ARG A 455 -14.99 3.86 30.92
CA ARG A 455 -16.04 3.41 31.85
C ARG A 455 -15.70 2.08 32.51
N ALA A 456 -15.17 1.13 31.74
CA ALA A 456 -14.69 -0.15 32.27
C ALA A 456 -13.55 0.05 33.28
N ALA A 457 -12.56 0.89 32.93
CA ALA A 457 -11.45 1.21 33.82
C ALA A 457 -11.91 1.92 35.11
N GLN A 458 -12.85 2.86 35.01
CA GLN A 458 -13.42 3.56 36.17
C GLN A 458 -14.16 2.61 37.12
N TRP A 459 -14.96 1.68 36.61
CA TRP A 459 -15.66 0.72 37.45
C TRP A 459 -14.71 -0.28 38.13
N LEU A 460 -13.61 -0.63 37.47
CA LEU A 460 -12.59 -1.53 38.03
C LEU A 460 -11.61 -0.85 38.98
N ALA A 461 -11.58 0.48 39.01
CA ALA A 461 -10.69 1.24 39.89
C ALA A 461 -10.98 0.88 41.36
N PRO A 462 -9.94 0.72 42.20
CA PRO A 462 -10.15 0.55 43.63
C PRO A 462 -10.93 1.76 44.16
N LEU A 463 -12.02 1.51 44.88
CA LEU A 463 -12.72 2.56 45.60
C LEU A 463 -11.74 3.11 46.65
N SER A 464 -11.32 4.36 46.49
CA SER A 464 -10.49 5.06 47.47
C SER A 464 -11.27 5.27 48.76
N GLY A 465 -11.21 4.29 49.68
CA GLY A 465 -11.88 4.38 50.98
C GLY A 465 -11.79 3.06 51.75
N SER A 466 -11.09 3.09 52.86
CA SER A 466 -10.95 1.99 53.83
C SER A 466 -12.31 1.44 54.32
N GLY A 467 -12.56 0.14 54.12
CA GLY A 467 -13.61 -0.61 54.79
C GLY A 467 -13.84 -1.97 54.13
N GLY A 468 -13.71 -3.06 54.90
CA GLY A 468 -13.76 -4.45 54.45
C GLY A 468 -15.06 -4.93 53.75
N PRO A 469 -15.14 -6.24 53.45
CA PRO A 469 -16.10 -6.83 52.51
C PRO A 469 -17.47 -7.01 53.17
N ASP A 470 -18.19 -5.92 53.38
CA ASP A 470 -19.61 -6.00 53.73
C ASP A 470 -20.31 -4.67 53.41
N ARG A 471 -21.00 -4.61 52.25
CA ARG A 471 -22.21 -3.83 51.97
C ARG A 471 -22.53 -3.84 50.47
N LEU A 472 -23.41 -4.77 50.07
CA LEU A 472 -24.23 -4.61 48.88
C LEU A 472 -25.19 -3.42 49.09
N PRO A 473 -25.32 -2.48 48.14
CA PRO A 473 -26.34 -1.44 48.24
C PRO A 473 -27.73 -2.04 47.98
N ARG A 474 -28.69 -1.73 48.87
CA ARG A 474 -30.11 -2.10 48.71
C ARG A 474 -30.76 -1.19 47.68
N LEU A 475 -31.52 -1.77 46.75
CA LEU A 475 -32.42 -1.01 45.86
C LEU A 475 -33.64 -0.48 46.65
N PRO A 476 -34.19 0.69 46.27
CA PRO A 476 -35.40 1.22 46.88
C PRO A 476 -36.63 0.46 46.37
N GLY A 477 -37.43 -0.12 47.29
CA GLY A 477 -38.81 -0.53 46.95
C GLY A 477 -39.28 -1.94 47.35
N THR A 478 -38.52 -2.77 48.06
CA THR A 478 -39.06 -4.03 48.60
C THR A 478 -39.45 -3.89 50.07
N ALA A 479 -40.76 -3.69 50.31
CA ALA A 479 -41.37 -3.80 51.61
C ALA A 479 -41.35 -5.27 52.08
N ARG A 480 -41.11 -5.46 53.38
CA ARG A 480 -41.07 -6.77 54.05
C ARG A 480 -42.46 -7.38 54.14
N HIS A 481 -42.56 -8.68 53.84
CA HIS A 481 -43.42 -9.61 54.56
C HIS A 481 -42.58 -10.79 55.01
#